data_AF-A0A943G7G2-F1
#
_entry.id   AF-A0A943G7G2-F1
#
_cell.length_a   1.000
_cell.length_b   1.000
_cell.length_c   1.000
_cell.angle_alpha   90.00
_cell.angle_beta   90.00
_cell.angle_gamma   90.00
#
_symmetry.space_group_name_H-M   'P 1'
#
loop_
_entity.id
_entity.type
_entity.pdbx_description
1 polymer ?
#
loop_
_entity_poly.entity_id
_entity_poly.type
_entity_poly.pdbx_seq_one_letter_code
_entity_poly.pdbx_strand_id
1 'polypeptide(L)'
;MAQQKTTKSTRTTAQRKPVETKATYTEEQLQQAIAKAVQEALAANATKTSSATIQVIPEEKVTLMYLGGMSQGCSVNLGNFGRITRDCGVIEVPKKAFMNEANRVVDSLLQSRKLLVVDGLTEDERTRFGVLYKENELLNEKTYRKLLDLPIEELSAVFKLLCEEHKKIVAKVFYSAAEEGDYRVSLEKVRTLNDISKQTNKDGLFKYLLQNMAEEIAK
;
A
#
# COMPACT_ATOMS: atom_id res chain seq x y z
N MET A 1 -39.06 -39.31 31.81
CA MET A 1 -39.30 -39.17 33.27
C MET A 1 -38.37 -40.16 33.96
N ALA A 2 -37.25 -39.67 34.49
CA ALA A 2 -37.01 -39.41 35.91
C ALA A 2 -36.66 -40.71 36.68
N GLN A 3 -35.37 -40.91 37.01
CA GLN A 3 -34.79 -40.78 38.37
C GLN A 3 -35.20 -41.94 39.30
N GLN A 4 -34.42 -42.47 40.24
CA GLN A 4 -33.07 -42.32 40.76
C GLN A 4 -32.91 -43.56 41.68
N LYS A 5 -31.72 -44.17 41.75
CA LYS A 5 -31.40 -45.17 42.80
C LYS A 5 -30.71 -44.45 43.95
N THR A 6 -31.20 -44.64 45.16
CA THR A 6 -30.57 -44.20 46.41
C THR A 6 -30.39 -45.36 47.39
N THR A 7 -29.15 -45.47 47.88
CA THR A 7 -28.69 -45.68 49.27
C THR A 7 -28.98 -46.97 50.06
N LYS A 8 -27.91 -47.61 50.56
CA LYS A 8 -27.54 -47.83 51.99
C LYS A 8 -26.27 -48.68 52.06
N SER A 9 -25.16 -48.17 52.61
CA SER A 9 -24.74 -48.22 54.03
C SER A 9 -24.40 -49.63 54.53
N THR A 10 -23.12 -49.90 54.77
CA THR A 10 -22.69 -50.82 55.82
C THR A 10 -21.32 -50.40 56.35
N ARG A 11 -21.22 -50.38 57.68
CA ARG A 11 -20.10 -49.95 58.50
C ARG A 11 -19.33 -51.20 58.91
N THR A 12 -18.00 -51.23 58.81
CA THR A 12 -17.18 -52.28 59.44
C THR A 12 -15.89 -51.70 60.03
N THR A 13 -15.56 -52.31 61.16
CA THR A 13 -14.67 -52.00 62.28
C THR A 13 -13.17 -51.99 61.99
N ALA A 14 -12.50 -51.00 62.59
CA ALA A 14 -11.20 -51.01 63.29
C ALA A 14 -10.13 -52.09 62.98
N GLN A 15 -8.97 -51.62 62.48
CA GLN A 15 -7.65 -52.18 62.78
C GLN A 15 -6.67 -51.06 63.14
N ARG A 16 -5.90 -51.24 64.23
CA ARG A 16 -4.88 -50.32 64.76
C ARG A 16 -3.47 -50.77 64.35
N LYS A 17 -2.62 -49.80 63.97
CA LYS A 17 -1.17 -49.59 64.25
C LYS A 17 -0.47 -49.00 63.00
N PRO A 18 0.68 -48.31 63.08
CA PRO A 18 1.35 -47.66 64.23
C PRO A 18 1.57 -46.14 64.01
N VAL A 19 2.04 -45.47 65.06
CA VAL A 19 2.39 -44.03 65.06
C VAL A 19 3.62 -43.82 64.16
N GLU A 20 3.45 -43.09 63.05
CA GLU A 20 4.58 -42.55 62.29
C GLU A 20 5.18 -41.36 63.06
N THR A 21 6.42 -41.57 63.48
CA THR A 21 7.36 -40.56 63.91
C THR A 21 7.46 -39.48 62.84
N LYS A 22 6.91 -38.29 63.13
CA LYS A 22 7.16 -37.10 62.31
C LYS A 22 8.65 -36.82 62.32
N ALA A 23 9.31 -36.96 61.18
CA ALA A 23 10.67 -36.47 60.99
C ALA A 23 10.66 -34.95 61.18
N THR A 24 11.24 -34.49 62.28
CA THR A 24 11.52 -33.07 62.49
C THR A 24 12.69 -32.73 61.58
N TYR A 25 12.40 -32.20 60.40
CA TYR A 25 13.44 -31.66 59.52
C TYR A 25 14.12 -30.49 60.23
N THR A 26 15.45 -30.49 60.28
CA THR A 26 16.20 -29.34 60.77
C THR A 26 16.02 -28.17 59.80
N GLU A 27 16.04 -26.95 60.31
CA GLU A 27 15.80 -25.72 59.52
C GLU A 27 16.73 -25.64 58.29
N GLU A 28 17.94 -26.15 58.41
CA GLU A 28 18.96 -26.25 57.36
C GLU A 28 18.53 -27.18 56.21
N GLN A 29 17.89 -28.31 56.52
CA GLN A 29 17.39 -29.26 55.50
C GLN A 29 16.18 -28.71 54.76
N LEU A 30 15.34 -27.93 55.46
CA LEU A 30 14.20 -27.25 54.85
C LEU A 30 14.67 -26.13 53.91
N GLN A 31 15.67 -25.35 54.31
CA GLN A 31 16.25 -24.29 53.48
C GLN A 31 16.91 -24.85 52.22
N GLN A 32 17.62 -25.98 52.31
CA GLN A 32 18.20 -26.64 51.12
C GLN A 32 17.12 -27.17 50.16
N ALA A 33 16.04 -27.75 50.67
CA ALA A 33 14.94 -28.21 49.85
C ALA A 33 14.22 -27.05 49.13
N ILE A 34 14.02 -25.92 49.82
CA ILE A 34 13.45 -24.70 49.24
C ILE A 34 14.40 -24.11 48.19
N ALA A 35 15.70 -24.01 48.48
CA ALA A 35 16.68 -23.49 47.54
C ALA A 35 16.75 -24.31 46.25
N LYS A 36 16.68 -25.64 46.37
CA LYS A 36 16.65 -26.55 45.21
C LYS A 36 15.35 -26.41 44.40
N ALA A 37 14.20 -26.33 45.07
CA ALA A 37 12.91 -26.13 44.41
C ALA A 37 12.82 -24.76 43.71
N VAL A 38 13.40 -23.71 44.31
CA VAL A 38 13.47 -22.37 43.71
C VAL A 38 14.41 -22.37 42.50
N GLN A 39 15.57 -23.03 42.58
CA GLN A 39 16.48 -23.17 41.43
C GLN A 39 15.85 -23.96 40.28
N GLU A 40 15.17 -25.07 40.57
CA GLU A 40 14.47 -25.86 39.55
C GLU A 40 13.31 -25.08 38.93
N ALA A 41 12.58 -24.27 39.71
CA ALA A 41 11.52 -23.40 39.19
C ALA A 41 12.07 -22.24 38.35
N LEU A 42 13.21 -21.65 38.74
CA LEU A 42 13.88 -20.60 37.97
C LEU A 42 14.50 -21.15 36.68
N ALA A 43 15.08 -22.36 36.72
CA ALA A 43 15.58 -23.03 35.53
C ALA A 43 14.45 -23.41 34.57
N ALA A 44 13.34 -23.96 35.07
CA ALA A 44 12.18 -24.31 34.25
C ALA A 44 11.47 -23.06 33.67
N ASN A 45 11.51 -21.92 34.36
CA ASN A 45 11.04 -20.64 33.82
C ASN A 45 12.02 -20.04 32.81
N ALA A 46 13.34 -20.19 32.99
CA ALA A 46 14.31 -19.73 31.99
C ALA A 46 14.15 -20.46 30.65
N THR A 47 13.86 -21.77 30.66
CA THR A 47 13.59 -22.55 29.43
C THR A 47 12.23 -22.24 28.80
N LYS A 48 11.25 -21.75 29.57
CA LYS A 48 9.94 -21.32 29.06
C LYS A 48 9.87 -19.85 28.65
N THR A 49 10.89 -19.07 29.02
CA THR A 49 10.97 -17.61 28.76
C THR A 49 12.15 -17.26 27.87
N SER A 50 12.63 -18.19 27.04
CA SER A 50 13.30 -17.78 25.81
C SER A 50 12.22 -17.21 24.90
N SER A 51 11.86 -15.95 25.11
CA SER A 51 11.18 -15.15 24.10
C SER A 51 12.05 -15.22 22.86
N ALA A 52 11.68 -16.10 21.93
CA ALA A 52 12.25 -16.12 20.60
C ALA A 52 12.08 -14.69 20.11
N THR A 53 13.19 -13.97 20.00
CA THR A 53 13.22 -12.68 19.33
C THR A 53 12.82 -12.98 17.90
N ILE A 54 11.53 -12.84 17.59
CA ILE A 54 11.02 -12.91 16.23
C ILE A 54 11.68 -11.74 15.53
N GLN A 55 12.78 -12.00 14.82
CA GLN A 55 13.33 -11.06 13.87
C GLN A 55 12.27 -10.93 12.78
N VAL A 56 11.43 -9.90 12.90
CA VAL A 56 10.52 -9.48 11.83
C VAL A 56 11.42 -8.94 10.74
N ILE A 57 11.74 -9.77 9.75
CA ILE A 57 12.38 -9.31 8.52
C ILE A 57 11.40 -8.29 7.92
N PRO A 58 11.81 -7.02 7.71
CA PRO A 58 10.93 -6.03 7.12
C PRO A 58 10.49 -6.52 5.75
N GLU A 59 9.18 -6.63 5.57
CA GLU A 59 8.61 -7.10 4.31
C GLU A 59 8.92 -6.09 3.21
N GLU A 60 9.54 -6.57 2.12
CA GLU A 60 9.77 -5.74 0.94
C GLU A 60 8.44 -5.24 0.38
N LYS A 61 8.38 -3.96 0.03
CA LYS A 61 7.17 -3.31 -0.49
C LYS A 61 7.43 -2.71 -1.86
N VAL A 62 6.37 -2.66 -2.67
CA VAL A 62 6.33 -1.96 -3.94
C VAL A 62 5.44 -0.73 -3.79
N THR A 63 5.97 0.41 -4.17
CA THR A 63 5.28 1.70 -4.11
C THR A 63 4.64 1.98 -5.47
N LEU A 64 3.32 2.04 -5.49
CA LEU A 64 2.53 2.29 -6.70
C LEU A 64 1.91 3.68 -6.64
N MET A 65 1.96 4.43 -7.74
CA MET A 65 1.33 5.74 -7.88
C MET A 65 0.35 5.74 -9.05
N TYR A 66 -0.88 6.19 -8.81
CA TYR A 66 -1.86 6.35 -9.88
C TYR A 66 -1.89 7.78 -10.42
N LEU A 67 -1.94 7.90 -11.75
CA LEU A 67 -2.08 9.13 -12.52
C LEU A 67 -3.10 8.90 -13.63
N GLY A 68 -4.23 9.62 -13.61
CA GLY A 68 -5.25 9.40 -14.63
C GLY A 68 -6.23 10.54 -14.91
N GLY A 69 -6.14 11.65 -14.18
CA GLY A 69 -7.15 12.72 -14.24
C GLY A 69 -8.43 12.27 -13.55
N MET A 70 -8.38 11.96 -12.25
CA MET A 70 -9.59 11.55 -11.51
C MET A 70 -10.44 12.74 -11.12
N SER A 71 -11.73 12.68 -11.47
CA SER A 71 -12.75 13.59 -10.95
C SER A 71 -12.97 13.38 -9.44
N GLN A 72 -13.49 14.39 -8.75
CA GLN A 72 -13.79 14.30 -7.33
C GLN A 72 -14.81 13.20 -7.03
N GLY A 73 -14.57 12.43 -5.96
CA GLY A 73 -15.44 11.33 -5.54
C GLY A 73 -15.21 10.00 -6.28
N CYS A 74 -14.40 9.98 -7.35
CA CYS A 74 -14.03 8.74 -8.01
C CYS A 74 -12.91 8.00 -7.25
N SER A 75 -12.86 6.67 -7.42
CA SER A 75 -11.76 5.85 -6.90
C SER A 75 -11.38 4.75 -7.88
N VAL A 76 -10.10 4.38 -7.86
CA VAL A 76 -9.54 3.27 -8.63
C VAL A 76 -9.38 2.09 -7.69
N ASN A 77 -10.11 1.01 -7.97
CA ASN A 77 -10.00 -0.24 -7.23
C ASN A 77 -8.91 -1.12 -7.85
N LEU A 78 -7.90 -1.47 -7.07
CA LEU A 78 -6.79 -2.35 -7.46
C LEU A 78 -7.01 -3.79 -6.98
N GLY A 79 -8.21 -4.12 -6.48
CA GLY A 79 -8.54 -5.44 -5.96
C GLY A 79 -7.90 -5.65 -4.59
N ASN A 80 -7.11 -6.73 -4.46
CA ASN A 80 -6.43 -7.10 -3.20
C ASN A 80 -5.44 -6.03 -2.72
N PHE A 81 -4.96 -5.18 -3.63
CA PHE A 81 -4.02 -4.10 -3.29
C PHE A 81 -4.72 -2.88 -2.68
N GLY A 82 -6.06 -2.86 -2.64
CA GLY A 82 -6.84 -1.77 -2.06
C GLY A 82 -7.38 -0.80 -3.12
N ARG A 83 -7.62 0.45 -2.70
CA ARG A 83 -8.24 1.48 -3.54
C ARG A 83 -7.48 2.80 -3.44
N ILE A 84 -7.38 3.52 -4.55
CA ILE A 84 -6.81 4.87 -4.62
C ILE A 84 -7.96 5.86 -4.86
N THR A 85 -8.09 6.86 -3.99
CA THR A 85 -9.23 7.80 -3.98
C THR A 85 -8.88 9.20 -4.48
N ARG A 86 -7.61 9.46 -4.79
CA ARG A 86 -7.14 10.75 -5.29
C ARG A 86 -6.12 10.56 -6.39
N ASP A 87 -6.07 11.51 -7.31
CA ASP A 87 -5.01 11.53 -8.32
C ASP A 87 -3.65 11.76 -7.67
N CYS A 88 -2.59 11.26 -8.29
CA CYS A 88 -1.28 11.09 -7.64
C CYS A 88 -1.35 10.29 -6.33
N GLY A 89 -2.39 9.47 -6.13
CA GLY A 89 -2.50 8.65 -4.95
C GLY A 89 -1.44 7.55 -4.97
N VAL A 90 -0.71 7.44 -3.85
CA VAL A 90 0.32 6.42 -3.65
C VAL A 90 -0.21 5.34 -2.73
N ILE A 91 0.09 4.09 -3.05
CA ILE A 91 -0.19 2.94 -2.20
C ILE A 91 1.04 2.03 -2.14
N GLU A 92 1.34 1.53 -0.95
CA GLU A 92 2.37 0.53 -0.76
C GLU A 92 1.73 -0.85 -0.71
N VAL A 93 2.28 -1.79 -1.48
CA VAL A 93 1.82 -3.17 -1.55
C VAL A 93 2.97 -4.09 -1.19
N PRO A 94 2.76 -5.16 -0.40
CA PRO A 94 3.78 -6.18 -0.19
C PRO A 94 4.29 -6.71 -1.53
N LYS A 95 5.61 -6.76 -1.71
CA LYS A 95 6.21 -7.17 -2.99
C LYS A 95 5.79 -8.57 -3.38
N LYS A 96 5.72 -9.50 -2.42
CA LYS A 96 5.23 -10.87 -2.67
C LYS A 96 3.80 -10.89 -3.21
N ALA A 97 2.91 -10.04 -2.68
CA ALA A 97 1.54 -9.92 -3.16
C ALA A 97 1.52 -9.28 -4.57
N PHE A 98 2.32 -8.23 -4.80
CA PHE A 98 2.45 -7.60 -6.12
C PHE A 98 2.89 -8.61 -7.20
N MET A 99 3.90 -9.44 -6.91
CA MET A 99 4.45 -10.40 -7.86
C MET A 99 3.49 -11.55 -8.21
N ASN A 100 2.62 -11.95 -7.27
CA ASN A 100 1.81 -13.16 -7.38
C ASN A 100 0.32 -12.89 -7.60
N GLU A 101 -0.19 -11.75 -7.14
CA GLU A 101 -1.62 -11.43 -7.09
C GLU A 101 -2.01 -10.25 -7.98
N ALA A 102 -1.09 -9.77 -8.85
CA ALA A 102 -1.43 -8.76 -9.84
C ALA A 102 -2.58 -9.26 -10.71
N ASN A 103 -3.66 -8.48 -10.74
CA ASN A 103 -4.85 -8.80 -11.52
C ASN A 103 -4.84 -8.04 -12.86
N ARG A 104 -5.76 -8.43 -13.76
CA ARG A 104 -5.88 -7.83 -15.10
C ARG A 104 -6.11 -6.31 -15.08
N VAL A 105 -6.73 -5.77 -14.04
CA VAL A 105 -6.93 -4.31 -13.89
C VAL A 105 -5.58 -3.64 -13.62
N VAL A 106 -4.81 -4.16 -12.66
CA VAL A 106 -3.46 -3.68 -12.37
C VAL A 106 -2.60 -3.76 -13.61
N ASP A 107 -2.56 -4.90 -14.31
CA ASP A 107 -1.78 -5.08 -15.54
C ASP A 107 -2.18 -4.06 -16.62
N SER A 108 -3.47 -3.86 -16.83
CA SER A 108 -3.97 -2.87 -17.80
C SER A 108 -3.57 -1.45 -17.42
N LEU A 109 -3.56 -1.12 -16.12
CA LEU A 109 -3.15 0.20 -15.64
C LEU A 109 -1.64 0.42 -15.73
N LEU A 110 -0.83 -0.62 -15.49
CA LEU A 110 0.61 -0.60 -15.70
C LEU A 110 0.94 -0.41 -17.19
N GLN A 111 0.31 -1.20 -18.07
CA GLN A 111 0.50 -1.11 -19.51
C GLN A 111 0.07 0.23 -20.09
N SER A 112 -1.04 0.79 -19.60
CA SER A 112 -1.51 2.13 -19.99
C SER A 112 -0.79 3.28 -19.28
N ARG A 113 0.23 2.97 -18.46
CA ARG A 113 1.06 3.93 -17.70
C ARG A 113 0.24 4.87 -16.82
N LYS A 114 -0.94 4.42 -16.38
CA LYS A 114 -1.78 5.13 -15.41
C LYS A 114 -1.46 4.70 -13.98
N LEU A 115 -0.92 3.50 -13.81
CA LEU A 115 -0.36 3.03 -12.55
C LEU A 115 1.14 2.88 -12.75
N LEU A 116 1.92 3.56 -11.91
CA LEU A 116 3.37 3.61 -12.00
C LEU A 116 3.99 2.90 -10.82
N VAL A 117 5.06 2.16 -11.08
CA VAL A 117 5.92 1.61 -10.04
C VAL A 117 7.01 2.63 -9.72
N VAL A 118 6.86 3.31 -8.59
CA VAL A 118 7.81 4.33 -8.13
C VAL A 118 9.03 3.66 -7.53
N ASP A 119 8.82 2.68 -6.66
CA ASP A 119 9.90 2.02 -5.90
C ASP A 119 9.57 0.55 -5.58
N GLY A 120 10.58 -0.23 -5.18
CA GLY A 120 10.43 -1.59 -4.64
C GLY A 120 10.63 -2.74 -5.63
N LEU A 121 10.95 -2.44 -6.90
CA LEU A 121 11.30 -3.44 -7.92
C LEU A 121 12.73 -3.26 -8.43
N THR A 122 13.42 -4.38 -8.64
CA THR A 122 14.70 -4.45 -9.36
C THR A 122 14.52 -4.16 -10.85
N GLU A 123 15.62 -3.93 -11.58
CA GLU A 123 15.56 -3.69 -13.03
C GLU A 123 15.00 -4.88 -13.82
N ASP A 124 15.39 -6.11 -13.43
CA ASP A 124 14.85 -7.35 -14.02
C ASP A 124 13.34 -7.49 -13.78
N GLU A 125 12.89 -7.17 -12.56
CA GLU A 125 11.47 -7.18 -12.21
C GLU A 125 10.72 -6.09 -12.99
N ARG A 126 11.27 -4.88 -13.08
CA ARG A 126 10.67 -3.79 -13.89
C ARG A 126 10.53 -4.19 -15.35
N THR A 127 11.52 -4.89 -15.90
CA THR A 127 11.49 -5.41 -17.26
C THR A 127 10.38 -6.45 -17.43
N ARG A 128 10.22 -7.37 -16.47
CA ARG A 128 9.15 -8.39 -16.49
C ARG A 128 7.74 -7.79 -16.55
N PHE A 129 7.49 -6.68 -15.83
CA PHE A 129 6.18 -6.00 -15.84
C PHE A 129 6.06 -4.90 -16.91
N GLY A 130 7.09 -4.67 -17.73
CA GLY A 130 7.07 -3.62 -18.76
C GLY A 130 7.05 -2.20 -18.19
N VAL A 131 7.56 -2.00 -16.97
CA VAL A 131 7.57 -0.74 -16.22
C VAL A 131 8.97 -0.10 -16.17
N LEU A 132 9.77 -0.36 -17.21
CA LEU A 132 11.06 0.30 -17.42
C LEU A 132 10.81 1.68 -18.02
N TYR A 133 10.99 2.71 -17.20
CA TYR A 133 10.69 4.08 -17.60
C TYR A 133 11.94 4.81 -18.07
N LYS A 134 11.84 5.52 -19.18
CA LYS A 134 12.87 6.46 -19.65
C LYS A 134 12.90 7.69 -18.75
N GLU A 135 14.05 8.34 -18.71
CA GLU A 135 14.21 9.57 -17.95
C GLU A 135 13.22 10.63 -18.42
N ASN A 136 12.52 11.26 -17.46
CA ASN A 136 11.56 12.36 -17.68
C ASN A 136 10.36 12.04 -18.59
N GLU A 137 10.10 10.78 -18.93
CA GLU A 137 8.96 10.42 -19.79
C GLU A 137 7.61 10.38 -19.04
N LEU A 138 7.67 10.36 -17.71
CA LEU A 138 6.50 10.29 -16.83
C LEU A 138 6.36 11.59 -16.04
N LEU A 139 5.12 11.93 -15.74
CA LEU A 139 4.78 12.97 -14.78
C LEU A 139 5.06 12.44 -13.38
N ASN A 140 5.83 13.19 -12.61
CA ASN A 140 5.93 12.98 -11.17
C ASN A 140 4.81 13.75 -10.44
N GLU A 141 4.60 13.41 -9.16
CA GLU A 141 3.57 14.03 -8.33
C GLU A 141 3.69 15.55 -8.24
N LYS A 142 4.91 16.08 -8.08
CA LYS A 142 5.16 17.52 -7.89
C LYS A 142 4.79 18.30 -9.15
N THR A 143 5.24 17.82 -10.30
CA THR A 143 4.95 18.39 -11.62
C THR A 143 3.46 18.29 -11.94
N TYR A 144 2.83 17.15 -11.64
CA TYR A 144 1.39 16.98 -11.86
C TYR A 144 0.56 17.98 -11.05
N ARG A 145 0.84 18.13 -9.75
CA ARG A 145 0.08 19.03 -8.86
C ARG A 145 0.24 20.51 -9.23
N LYS A 146 1.35 20.89 -9.86
CA LYS A 146 1.66 22.27 -10.26
C LYS A 146 1.47 22.52 -11.74
N LEU A 147 0.93 21.57 -12.50
CA LEU A 147 0.92 21.59 -13.96
C LEU A 147 0.35 22.89 -14.56
N LEU A 148 -0.74 23.39 -13.97
CA LEU A 148 -1.39 24.64 -14.41
C LEU A 148 -0.63 25.90 -13.97
N ASP A 149 0.13 25.82 -12.87
CA ASP A 149 0.90 26.92 -12.31
C ASP A 149 2.26 27.11 -13.00
N LEU A 150 2.72 26.11 -13.76
CA LEU A 150 4.01 26.19 -14.46
C LEU A 150 4.00 27.32 -15.52
N PRO A 151 5.11 28.07 -15.64
CA PRO A 151 5.34 28.95 -16.77
C PRO A 151 5.30 28.18 -18.09
N ILE A 152 4.91 28.86 -19.17
CA ILE A 152 4.73 28.22 -20.50
C ILE A 152 6.00 27.53 -21.00
N GLU A 153 7.17 28.11 -20.75
CA GLU A 153 8.48 27.59 -21.17
C GLU A 153 8.80 26.26 -20.46
N GLU A 154 8.68 26.23 -19.12
CA GLU A 154 8.90 25.03 -18.31
C GLU A 154 7.88 23.94 -18.63
N LEU A 155 6.61 24.31 -18.74
CA LEU A 155 5.53 23.40 -19.08
C LEU A 155 5.76 22.76 -20.45
N SER A 156 6.20 23.55 -21.44
CA SER A 156 6.52 23.07 -22.79
C SER A 156 7.72 22.14 -22.79
N ALA A 157 8.76 22.44 -22.00
CA ALA A 157 9.95 21.61 -21.88
C ALA A 157 9.61 20.24 -21.28
N VAL A 158 8.85 20.22 -20.19
CA VAL A 158 8.34 18.98 -19.59
C VAL A 158 7.47 18.22 -20.58
N PHE A 159 6.48 18.88 -21.19
CA PHE A 159 5.48 18.24 -22.05
C PHE A 159 6.08 17.56 -23.29
N LYS A 160 7.19 18.08 -23.83
CA LYS A 160 7.93 17.46 -24.94
C LYS A 160 8.55 16.11 -24.57
N LEU A 161 8.98 15.94 -23.32
CA LEU A 161 9.65 14.73 -22.85
C LEU A 161 8.65 13.62 -22.48
N LEU A 162 7.41 13.99 -22.14
CA LEU A 162 6.38 13.04 -21.72
C LEU A 162 6.06 12.01 -22.81
N CYS A 163 5.78 10.79 -22.38
CA CYS A 163 5.16 9.78 -23.22
C CYS A 163 3.71 10.15 -23.57
N GLU A 164 3.17 9.53 -24.62
CA GLU A 164 1.83 9.84 -25.18
C GLU A 164 0.70 9.74 -24.15
N GLU A 165 0.80 8.75 -23.26
CA GLU A 165 -0.23 8.50 -22.25
C GLU A 165 -0.25 9.62 -21.22
N HIS A 166 0.92 10.12 -20.83
CA HIS A 166 1.04 11.25 -19.93
C HIS A 166 0.68 12.58 -20.59
N LYS A 167 0.94 12.75 -21.89
CA LYS A 167 0.44 13.92 -22.64
C LYS A 167 -1.09 13.96 -22.65
N LYS A 168 -1.77 12.80 -22.80
CA LYS A 168 -3.23 12.71 -22.70
C LYS A 168 -3.73 13.05 -21.29
N ILE A 169 -2.99 12.67 -20.24
CA ILE A 169 -3.31 13.04 -18.86
C ILE A 169 -3.21 14.57 -18.68
N VAL A 170 -2.13 15.21 -19.15
CA VAL A 170 -2.02 16.68 -19.16
C VAL A 170 -3.20 17.32 -19.88
N ALA A 171 -3.54 16.83 -21.08
CA ALA A 171 -4.67 17.36 -21.83
C ALA A 171 -5.98 17.30 -21.03
N LYS A 172 -6.27 16.16 -20.39
CA LYS A 172 -7.46 16.03 -19.52
C LYS A 172 -7.49 17.04 -18.38
N VAL A 173 -6.36 17.27 -17.70
CA VAL A 173 -6.26 18.28 -16.64
C VAL A 173 -6.61 19.67 -17.18
N PHE A 174 -6.12 20.03 -18.36
CA PHE A 174 -6.43 21.30 -19.02
C PHE A 174 -7.90 21.41 -19.44
N TYR A 175 -8.51 20.34 -19.97
CA TYR A 175 -9.94 20.32 -20.28
C TYR A 175 -10.79 20.54 -19.03
N SER A 176 -10.54 19.78 -17.96
CA SER A 176 -11.29 19.92 -16.71
C SER A 176 -11.12 21.31 -16.09
N ALA A 177 -9.90 21.86 -16.08
CA ALA A 177 -9.66 23.20 -15.55
C ALA A 177 -10.36 24.30 -16.38
N ALA A 178 -10.40 24.15 -17.70
CA ALA A 178 -11.13 25.08 -18.56
C ALA A 178 -12.65 25.00 -18.35
N GLU A 179 -13.21 23.80 -18.19
CA GLU A 179 -14.64 23.60 -17.87
C GLU A 179 -15.02 24.23 -16.52
N GLU A 180 -14.09 24.25 -15.57
CA GLU A 180 -14.24 24.91 -14.27
C GLU A 180 -14.00 26.43 -14.31
N GLY A 181 -13.62 27.00 -15.47
CA GLY A 181 -13.34 28.43 -15.63
C GLY A 181 -12.02 28.90 -15.02
N ASP A 182 -11.03 28.01 -14.89
CA ASP A 182 -9.72 28.32 -14.31
C ASP A 182 -8.90 29.26 -15.22
N TYR A 183 -8.63 30.47 -14.73
CA TYR A 183 -7.88 31.51 -15.44
C TYR A 183 -6.43 31.10 -15.77
N ARG A 184 -5.88 30.07 -15.12
CA ARG A 184 -4.52 29.56 -15.38
C ARG A 184 -4.42 28.88 -16.76
N VAL A 185 -5.55 28.48 -17.35
CA VAL A 185 -5.64 27.95 -18.70
C VAL A 185 -5.75 29.10 -19.70
N SER A 186 -4.62 29.53 -20.24
CA SER A 186 -4.58 30.57 -21.27
C SER A 186 -4.55 30.00 -22.68
N LEU A 187 -5.10 30.74 -23.65
CA LEU A 187 -5.09 30.37 -25.07
C LEU A 187 -3.67 30.12 -25.59
N GLU A 188 -2.70 30.91 -25.13
CA GLU A 188 -1.29 30.78 -25.48
C GLU A 188 -0.69 29.45 -25.02
N LYS A 189 -0.93 29.06 -23.76
CA LYS A 189 -0.51 27.76 -23.22
C LYS A 189 -1.12 26.63 -24.05
N VAL A 190 -2.43 26.67 -24.26
CA VAL A 190 -3.16 25.60 -24.97
C VAL A 190 -2.66 25.46 -26.41
N ARG A 191 -2.44 26.57 -27.14
CA ARG A 191 -1.90 26.54 -28.51
C ARG A 191 -0.52 25.88 -28.56
N THR A 192 0.37 26.31 -27.67
CA THR A 192 1.74 25.80 -27.61
C THR A 192 1.78 24.30 -27.32
N LEU A 193 0.99 23.83 -26.35
CA LEU A 193 0.87 22.41 -26.05
C LEU A 193 0.23 21.62 -27.19
N ASN A 194 -0.76 22.20 -27.88
CA ASN A 194 -1.37 21.56 -29.04
C ASN A 194 -0.34 21.33 -30.15
N ASP A 195 0.48 22.33 -30.45
CA ASP A 195 1.50 22.22 -31.49
C ASP A 195 2.58 21.19 -31.14
N ILE A 196 2.96 21.06 -29.87
CA ILE A 196 3.84 19.97 -29.42
C ILE A 196 3.15 18.61 -29.61
N SER A 197 1.88 18.50 -29.24
CA SER A 197 1.14 17.24 -29.35
C SER A 197 0.84 16.80 -30.80
N LYS A 198 0.95 17.71 -31.77
CA LYS A 198 0.79 17.40 -33.19
C LYS A 198 1.85 16.45 -33.75
N GLN A 199 3.00 16.35 -33.07
CA GLN A 199 4.07 15.44 -33.44
C GLN A 199 3.64 13.97 -33.39
N THR A 200 2.62 13.65 -32.58
CA THR A 200 2.16 12.29 -32.35
C THR A 200 0.67 12.10 -32.62
N ASN A 201 -0.13 13.15 -32.52
CA ASN A 201 -1.54 13.15 -32.92
C ASN A 201 -1.76 14.23 -33.99
N LYS A 202 -2.12 13.86 -35.21
CA LYS A 202 -2.26 14.80 -36.35
C LYS A 202 -3.09 16.05 -36.04
N ASP A 203 -4.16 15.91 -35.25
CA ASP A 203 -5.06 17.00 -34.89
C ASP A 203 -4.59 17.78 -33.64
N GLY A 204 -3.68 17.20 -32.87
CA GLY A 204 -3.27 17.65 -31.55
C GLY A 204 -4.29 17.30 -30.46
N LEU A 205 -3.82 17.19 -29.22
CA LEU A 205 -4.63 16.76 -28.07
C LEU A 205 -5.60 17.84 -27.58
N PHE A 206 -5.38 19.11 -27.94
CA PHE A 206 -6.11 20.27 -27.43
C PHE A 206 -7.00 20.94 -28.50
N LYS A 207 -7.22 20.29 -29.66
CA LYS A 207 -8.00 20.83 -30.78
C LYS A 207 -9.38 21.35 -30.34
N TYR A 208 -10.13 20.56 -29.58
CA TYR A 208 -11.47 20.93 -29.14
C TYR A 208 -11.43 22.07 -28.12
N LEU A 209 -10.43 22.07 -27.22
CA LEU A 209 -10.26 23.17 -26.27
C LEU A 209 -10.00 24.50 -27.00
N LEU A 210 -9.15 24.48 -28.03
CA LEU A 210 -8.88 25.67 -28.85
C LEU A 210 -10.10 26.18 -29.60
N GLN A 211 -10.94 25.28 -30.11
CA GLN A 211 -12.19 25.64 -30.78
C GLN A 211 -13.15 26.32 -29.80
N ASN A 212 -13.37 25.72 -28.63
CA ASN A 212 -14.25 26.28 -27.60
C ASN A 212 -13.77 27.65 -27.13
N MET A 213 -12.47 27.81 -26.84
CA MET A 213 -11.92 29.11 -26.41
C MET A 213 -12.04 30.18 -27.50
N ALA A 214 -11.91 29.82 -28.78
CA ALA A 214 -12.08 30.77 -29.88
C ALA A 214 -13.54 31.23 -30.04
N GLU A 215 -14.49 30.31 -29.85
CA GLU A 215 -15.93 30.64 -29.88
C GLU A 215 -16.33 31.55 -28.71
N GLU A 216 -15.75 31.36 -27.52
CA GLU A 216 -16.00 32.24 -26.37
C GLU A 216 -15.48 33.66 -26.59
N ILE A 217 -14.32 33.82 -27.24
CA ILE A 217 -13.76 35.14 -27.56
C ILE A 217 -14.58 35.86 -28.64
N ALA A 218 -15.25 35.12 -29.52
CA ALA A 218 -16.05 35.67 -30.62
C ALA A 218 -17.47 36.11 -30.21
N LYS A 219 -17.90 35.78 -28.99
CA LYS A 219 -19.18 36.21 -28.39
C LYS A 219 -19.03 37.56 -27.71
#